data_AF-A0A0D9VPR5-F1
#
_entry.id   AF-A0A0D9VPR5-F1
#
_cell.length_a   1.000
_cell.length_b   1.000
_cell.length_c   1.000
_cell.angle_alpha   90.00
_cell.angle_beta   90.00
_cell.angle_gamma   90.00
#
_symmetry.space_group_name_H-M   'P 1'
#
loop_
_entity.id
_entity.type
_entity.pdbx_description
1 polymer ?
#
loop_
_entity_poly.entity_id
_entity_poly.type
_entity_poly.pdbx_seq_one_letter_code
_entity_poly.pdbx_strand_id
1 'polypeptide(L)'
;MDEFKSLEVKEEEEEEEVGDGWLQVVRGKKKKRPNGQDGGSGSGSGAVMVAKDKAAAAEPWTTKAKVSFHDPSIPRPQDVYAIRVNNYNVPFDHVWLERSEDGSPIHPLEKLPVEQFIDRNVPESEPVKPADLEDTPFTLVEDKDGLADLAKKLKSVDLEHNQYRSFQGLTCLMQISTRTEDFIVDTLKLRIYIGLYLKEHFKDPTKRKVMHGADRDIMWLQRDFHIYVCNLFDTGQASRVLQMERNSLEHLLRHLCGVTANKEYAREDTHYLLYMYDLMKLRLQKESTSENDLLLEVQKRSNEICLQLYEKELLTDTSYLHIYGLQEHDLDAKQLAVVYALHQWRDYTAREVDESTGYILPNKALIEIAKKMPTDTAELKKVVKSKYPFVDESLDQIVDLIWSATESSYVFESRAEQLKKERLEQLGDRVQTLSSPEMKNSLTFSGPARPLDKEISSNNIHQQAQATFQELKRPMALGAAVGNSTSGAQRDFFGGFSNKQAEKIEKVKSYPTFYYPQLPEYSTKVGYGFQSINRTGAGTAQPPAGNKERDFQNPRRRQSFPPSGNISDTHH
;
A
#
# COMPACT_ATOMS: atom_id res chain seq x y z
N MET A 1 -37.87 7.83 -1.04
CA MET A 1 -37.72 8.87 -2.08
C MET A 1 -36.35 8.67 -2.72
N ASP A 2 -36.06 7.55 -3.37
CA ASP A 2 -36.77 6.80 -4.42
C ASP A 2 -36.22 7.16 -5.79
N GLU A 3 -35.16 6.45 -6.20
CA GLU A 3 -34.87 6.03 -7.58
C GLU A 3 -33.59 5.19 -7.60
N PHE A 4 -33.67 3.93 -7.17
CA PHE A 4 -32.76 2.82 -7.53
C PHE A 4 -33.36 1.48 -7.08
N LYS A 5 -34.53 1.15 -7.64
CA LYS A 5 -35.21 -0.15 -7.47
C LYS A 5 -35.87 -0.58 -8.78
N SER A 6 -35.08 -1.16 -9.67
CA SER A 6 -35.56 -2.04 -10.74
C SER A 6 -34.36 -2.64 -11.48
N LEU A 7 -34.09 -3.92 -11.22
CA LEU A 7 -33.40 -4.87 -12.09
C LEU A 7 -33.42 -6.23 -11.37
N GLU A 8 -34.63 -6.81 -11.25
CA GLU A 8 -34.76 -8.23 -11.00
C GLU A 8 -34.44 -8.96 -12.30
N VAL A 9 -33.34 -9.72 -12.32
CA VAL A 9 -33.11 -10.76 -13.32
C VAL A 9 -33.24 -12.09 -12.62
N LYS A 10 -34.19 -12.91 -13.09
CA LYS A 10 -34.26 -14.34 -12.74
C LYS A 10 -33.22 -15.06 -13.59
N GLU A 11 -32.31 -15.77 -12.95
CA GLU A 11 -31.63 -16.92 -13.56
C GLU A 11 -31.74 -18.11 -12.60
N GLU A 12 -31.81 -19.29 -13.19
CA GLU A 12 -32.28 -20.53 -12.55
C GLU A 12 -31.13 -21.32 -11.91
N GLU A 13 -31.49 -22.25 -11.03
CA GLU A 13 -30.55 -23.06 -10.26
C GLU A 13 -29.87 -24.13 -11.14
N GLU A 14 -28.55 -24.05 -11.32
CA GLU A 14 -27.70 -25.21 -11.66
C GLU A 14 -26.60 -25.34 -10.59
N GLU A 15 -26.78 -26.29 -9.67
CA GLU A 15 -25.76 -26.69 -8.69
C GLU A 15 -24.75 -27.66 -9.35
N GLU A 16 -23.54 -27.20 -9.67
CA GLU A 16 -22.40 -28.09 -9.91
C GLU A 16 -21.57 -28.26 -8.62
N GLU A 17 -21.50 -29.49 -8.10
CA GLU A 17 -20.59 -29.85 -6.99
C GLU A 17 -19.11 -29.72 -7.40
N VAL A 18 -18.42 -28.67 -6.93
CA VAL A 18 -16.97 -28.52 -7.10
C VAL A 18 -16.21 -28.87 -5.82
N GLY A 19 -15.90 -30.17 -5.72
CA GLY A 19 -14.89 -30.85 -4.88
C GLY A 19 -14.21 -30.12 -3.70
N ASP A 20 -14.40 -30.69 -2.50
CA ASP A 20 -13.80 -30.34 -1.21
C ASP A 20 -12.25 -30.44 -1.15
N GLY A 21 -11.52 -29.55 -1.83
CA GLY A 21 -10.05 -29.50 -1.79
C GLY A 21 -9.45 -28.85 -0.53
N TRP A 22 -10.19 -27.93 0.11
CA TRP A 22 -9.63 -26.98 1.10
C TRP A 22 -9.64 -27.48 2.56
N LEU A 23 -10.40 -28.53 2.88
CA LEU A 23 -10.79 -28.83 4.28
C LEU A 23 -9.75 -29.63 5.10
N GLN A 24 -8.56 -29.96 4.57
CA GLN A 24 -7.62 -30.88 5.25
C GLN A 24 -6.66 -30.24 6.27
N VAL A 25 -6.54 -28.92 6.34
CA VAL A 25 -5.58 -28.25 7.26
C VAL A 25 -6.20 -28.01 8.66
N VAL A 26 -7.53 -27.98 8.79
CA VAL A 26 -8.24 -27.52 10.01
C VAL A 26 -8.67 -28.65 10.97
N ARG A 27 -8.38 -29.92 10.67
CA ARG A 27 -8.77 -31.07 11.53
C ARG A 27 -7.58 -31.81 12.15
N GLY A 28 -7.16 -31.34 13.32
CA GLY A 28 -6.22 -32.04 14.20
C GLY A 28 -6.68 -33.47 14.53
N LYS A 29 -5.92 -34.48 14.08
CA LYS A 29 -6.26 -35.90 14.26
C LYS A 29 -6.09 -36.34 15.71
N LYS A 30 -7.21 -36.56 16.42
CA LYS A 30 -7.24 -37.29 17.71
C LYS A 30 -6.66 -38.70 17.55
N LYS A 31 -5.45 -38.95 18.08
CA LYS A 31 -4.90 -40.31 18.21
C LYS A 31 -5.59 -41.06 19.35
N LYS A 32 -6.43 -42.05 19.01
CA LYS A 32 -6.83 -43.11 19.95
C LYS A 32 -5.62 -44.02 20.24
N ARG A 33 -5.43 -44.38 21.52
CA ARG A 33 -4.50 -45.46 21.92
C ARG A 33 -5.12 -46.82 21.59
N PRO A 34 -4.39 -47.77 21.00
CA PRO A 34 -4.75 -49.18 21.07
C PRO A 34 -4.15 -49.81 22.34
N ASN A 35 -4.93 -50.71 22.97
CA ASN A 35 -4.46 -51.58 24.03
C ASN A 35 -3.65 -52.74 23.40
N GLY A 36 -2.60 -53.25 24.07
CA GLY A 36 -1.71 -54.27 23.48
C GLY A 36 -2.16 -55.72 23.73
N GLN A 37 -1.46 -56.67 23.10
CA GLN A 37 -0.89 -57.86 23.78
C GLN A 37 0.03 -58.70 22.86
N ASP A 38 1.14 -59.16 23.45
CA ASP A 38 1.88 -60.44 23.31
C ASP A 38 2.11 -61.12 21.95
N GLY A 39 3.36 -61.54 21.67
CA GLY A 39 3.66 -62.34 20.46
C GLY A 39 5.13 -62.73 20.11
N GLY A 40 5.96 -63.14 21.07
CA GLY A 40 7.05 -64.13 20.90
C GLY A 40 8.06 -64.12 19.71
N SER A 41 9.33 -63.85 20.06
CA SER A 41 10.56 -64.63 19.71
C SER A 41 11.08 -64.81 18.26
N GLY A 42 12.40 -64.65 18.07
CA GLY A 42 13.15 -65.31 16.97
C GLY A 42 14.49 -64.66 16.51
N SER A 43 15.61 -65.00 17.18
CA SER A 43 17.05 -64.90 16.77
C SER A 43 17.39 -64.46 15.33
N GLY A 44 18.39 -63.62 15.02
CA GLY A 44 19.79 -63.45 15.51
C GLY A 44 20.64 -62.91 14.31
N SER A 45 21.94 -62.58 14.31
CA SER A 45 23.04 -62.55 15.30
C SER A 45 24.17 -61.67 14.72
N GLY A 46 24.95 -60.90 15.52
CA GLY A 46 26.15 -60.18 15.02
C GLY A 46 26.77 -59.11 15.94
N ALA A 47 28.02 -59.32 16.40
CA ALA A 47 28.85 -58.53 17.32
C ALA A 47 28.86 -56.98 17.13
N VAL A 48 28.80 -56.09 18.17
CA VAL A 48 29.79 -55.75 19.25
C VAL A 48 31.08 -55.12 18.65
N MET A 49 31.52 -53.86 18.94
CA MET A 49 31.84 -53.15 20.21
C MET A 49 31.44 -51.64 20.13
N VAL A 50 30.73 -51.02 21.08
CA VAL A 50 31.17 -50.33 22.32
C VAL A 50 32.11 -49.11 22.15
N ALA A 51 31.57 -47.90 22.36
CA ALA A 51 32.24 -46.79 23.05
C ALA A 51 31.20 -45.87 23.75
N LYS A 52 31.45 -45.59 25.04
CA LYS A 52 30.74 -44.64 25.94
C LYS A 52 31.01 -43.16 25.54
N ASP A 53 30.29 -42.12 25.98
CA ASP A 53 29.20 -41.95 26.96
C ASP A 53 28.50 -40.56 26.76
N LYS A 54 27.39 -40.33 27.48
CA LYS A 54 26.81 -39.02 27.90
C LYS A 54 26.05 -38.08 26.91
N ALA A 55 24.73 -38.07 27.16
CA ALA A 55 23.93 -36.93 27.67
C ALA A 55 22.99 -36.14 26.73
N ALA A 56 21.85 -35.75 27.35
CA ALA A 56 20.80 -34.85 26.87
C ALA A 56 20.03 -35.28 25.60
N ALA A 57 18.90 -35.96 25.80
CA ALA A 57 17.87 -36.09 24.76
C ALA A 57 17.15 -34.74 24.59
N ALA A 58 17.43 -34.05 23.48
CA ALA A 58 16.60 -32.95 23.01
C ALA A 58 15.40 -33.53 22.22
N GLU A 59 14.21 -32.99 22.47
CA GLU A 59 13.00 -33.31 21.69
C GLU A 59 13.24 -33.03 20.19
N PRO A 60 12.73 -33.87 19.25
CA PRO A 60 12.95 -33.67 17.82
C PRO A 60 12.25 -32.40 17.34
N TRP A 61 13.04 -31.43 16.90
CA TRP A 61 12.53 -30.22 16.25
C TRP A 61 11.69 -30.61 15.03
N THR A 62 10.37 -30.39 15.09
CA THR A 62 9.50 -30.66 13.96
C THR A 62 9.89 -29.75 12.80
N THR A 63 10.32 -30.36 11.70
CA THR A 63 10.68 -29.64 10.47
C THR A 63 9.44 -28.97 9.89
N LYS A 64 9.31 -27.66 10.09
CA LYS A 64 8.23 -26.86 9.50
C LYS A 64 8.20 -27.07 7.98
N ALA A 65 7.04 -27.44 7.45
CA ALA A 65 6.86 -27.58 6.01
C ALA A 65 7.11 -26.22 5.34
N LYS A 66 7.94 -26.19 4.29
CA LYS A 66 8.08 -25.00 3.44
C LYS A 66 6.83 -24.86 2.59
N VAL A 67 5.88 -24.05 3.05
CA VAL A 67 4.81 -23.52 2.20
C VAL A 67 5.46 -22.75 1.05
N SER A 68 5.05 -23.02 -0.18
CA SER A 68 5.52 -22.25 -1.34
C SER A 68 4.90 -20.85 -1.31
N PHE A 69 5.69 -19.82 -1.57
CA PHE A 69 5.18 -18.44 -1.72
C PHE A 69 4.29 -18.26 -2.96
N HIS A 70 4.30 -19.23 -3.87
CA HIS A 70 3.41 -19.29 -5.03
C HIS A 70 3.02 -20.74 -5.25
N ASP A 71 1.72 -21.02 -5.15
CA ASP A 71 1.14 -22.29 -5.55
C ASP A 71 0.24 -22.02 -6.77
N PRO A 72 0.62 -22.49 -7.98
CA PRO A 72 -0.17 -22.26 -9.19
C PRO A 72 -1.47 -23.07 -9.23
N SER A 73 -1.70 -24.00 -8.28
CA SER A 73 -2.97 -24.71 -8.17
C SER A 73 -4.06 -23.91 -7.44
N ILE A 74 -3.68 -22.85 -6.71
CA ILE A 74 -4.63 -21.97 -6.04
C ILE A 74 -5.21 -20.98 -7.08
N PRO A 75 -6.53 -21.00 -7.36
CA PRO A 75 -7.13 -20.05 -8.27
C PRO A 75 -7.12 -18.63 -7.68
N ARG A 76 -7.09 -17.61 -8.55
CA ARG A 76 -7.11 -16.21 -8.10
C ARG A 76 -8.50 -15.88 -7.52
N PRO A 77 -8.60 -15.35 -6.29
CA PRO A 77 -9.90 -14.99 -5.71
C PRO A 77 -10.60 -13.88 -6.48
N GLN A 78 -9.88 -13.04 -7.23
CA GLN A 78 -10.47 -12.04 -8.11
C GLN A 78 -11.27 -12.66 -9.27
N ASP A 79 -10.87 -13.85 -9.73
CA ASP A 79 -11.55 -14.56 -10.79
C ASP A 79 -12.70 -15.41 -10.22
N VAL A 80 -12.46 -16.11 -9.10
CA VAL A 80 -13.46 -16.94 -8.40
C VAL A 80 -14.65 -16.12 -7.90
N TYR A 81 -14.40 -14.98 -7.24
CA TYR A 81 -15.45 -14.12 -6.66
C TYR A 81 -15.76 -12.89 -7.52
N ALA A 82 -15.32 -12.89 -8.79
CA ALA A 82 -15.49 -11.80 -9.75
C ALA A 82 -15.13 -10.40 -9.19
N ILE A 83 -14.12 -10.30 -8.34
CA ILE A 83 -13.70 -9.04 -7.72
C ILE A 83 -13.14 -8.14 -8.82
N ARG A 84 -13.79 -6.99 -9.03
CA ARG A 84 -13.36 -5.97 -10.00
C ARG A 84 -12.81 -4.75 -9.26
N VAL A 85 -11.58 -4.37 -9.60
CA VAL A 85 -10.86 -3.25 -9.00
C VAL A 85 -10.52 -2.24 -10.09
N ASN A 86 -10.75 -0.95 -9.83
CA ASN A 86 -10.33 0.12 -10.73
C ASN A 86 -8.82 0.37 -10.59
N ASN A 87 -8.02 -0.35 -11.37
CA ASN A 87 -6.57 -0.21 -11.44
C ASN A 87 -6.06 0.94 -12.33
N TYR A 88 -6.95 1.67 -13.03
CA TYR A 88 -6.53 2.76 -13.91
C TYR A 88 -5.69 3.82 -13.17
N ASN A 89 -4.77 4.46 -13.91
CA ASN A 89 -3.86 5.48 -13.40
C ASN A 89 -4.57 6.83 -13.19
N VAL A 90 -5.57 6.81 -12.32
CA VAL A 90 -6.37 7.96 -11.89
C VAL A 90 -6.50 7.91 -10.36
N PRO A 91 -6.64 9.06 -9.67
CA PRO A 91 -6.82 9.12 -8.22
C PRO A 91 -7.90 8.15 -7.69
N PHE A 92 -7.81 7.78 -6.42
CA PHE A 92 -8.90 7.07 -5.75
C PHE A 92 -10.10 8.02 -5.58
N ASP A 93 -11.31 7.49 -5.67
CA ASP A 93 -12.53 8.28 -5.49
C ASP A 93 -13.31 7.81 -4.26
N HIS A 94 -13.33 8.64 -3.22
CA HIS A 94 -14.01 8.38 -1.96
C HIS A 94 -15.52 8.64 -2.08
N VAL A 95 -16.22 7.91 -2.97
CA VAL A 95 -17.60 8.20 -3.41
C VAL A 95 -18.68 8.26 -2.31
N TRP A 96 -18.38 7.78 -1.09
CA TRP A 96 -19.29 7.81 0.06
C TRP A 96 -19.00 8.92 1.08
N LEU A 97 -17.93 9.70 0.89
CA LEU A 97 -17.62 10.83 1.76
C LEU A 97 -18.34 12.10 1.31
N GLU A 98 -18.66 12.95 2.28
CA GLU A 98 -19.04 14.34 2.01
C GLU A 98 -17.84 15.08 1.39
N ARG A 99 -18.11 16.17 0.65
CA ARG A 99 -17.05 17.01 0.08
C ARG A 99 -17.13 18.44 0.64
N SER A 100 -15.96 19.05 0.85
CA SER A 100 -15.82 20.47 1.16
C SER A 100 -16.02 21.35 -0.08
N GLU A 101 -16.03 22.67 0.11
CA GLU A 101 -16.28 23.66 -0.96
C GLU A 101 -15.25 23.61 -2.10
N ASP A 102 -14.03 23.13 -1.83
CA ASP A 102 -12.95 22.88 -2.78
C ASP A 102 -13.07 21.52 -3.52
N GLY A 103 -14.05 20.69 -3.14
CA GLY A 103 -14.26 19.35 -3.68
C GLY A 103 -13.48 18.23 -2.98
N SER A 104 -12.65 18.55 -1.98
CA SER A 104 -11.89 17.56 -1.21
C SER A 104 -12.82 16.67 -0.38
N PRO A 105 -12.55 15.36 -0.24
CA PRO A 105 -13.32 14.46 0.62
C PRO A 105 -13.10 14.78 2.11
N ILE A 106 -14.18 14.87 2.89
CA ILE A 106 -14.16 15.10 4.34
C ILE A 106 -14.31 13.77 5.06
N HIS A 107 -13.32 13.41 5.88
CA HIS A 107 -13.37 12.22 6.72
C HIS A 107 -14.36 12.43 7.90
N PRO A 108 -15.22 11.45 8.27
CA PRO A 108 -16.26 11.66 9.29
C PRO A 108 -15.73 12.07 10.67
N LEU A 109 -14.47 11.73 10.97
CA LEU A 109 -13.78 12.07 12.22
C LEU A 109 -13.37 13.55 12.33
N GLU A 110 -13.27 14.29 11.22
CA GLU A 110 -12.85 15.71 11.25
C GLU A 110 -13.84 16.60 12.01
N LYS A 111 -15.13 16.27 11.96
CA LYS A 111 -16.21 17.01 12.60
C LYS A 111 -16.33 16.73 14.10
N LEU A 112 -15.45 15.90 14.66
CA LEU A 112 -15.61 15.28 15.97
C LEU A 112 -14.45 15.66 16.92
N PRO A 113 -14.68 16.45 17.99
CA PRO A 113 -13.64 16.78 18.96
C PRO A 113 -13.05 15.52 19.61
N VAL A 114 -11.72 15.48 19.76
CA VAL A 114 -10.98 14.30 20.23
C VAL A 114 -11.32 13.94 21.68
N GLU A 115 -11.68 14.94 22.48
CA GLU A 115 -12.02 14.82 23.89
C GLU A 115 -13.24 13.93 24.14
N GLN A 116 -14.19 13.87 23.19
CA GLN A 116 -15.41 13.05 23.33
C GLN A 116 -15.12 11.55 23.39
N PHE A 117 -13.98 11.12 22.87
CA PHE A 117 -13.57 9.71 22.86
C PHE A 117 -12.84 9.31 24.16
N ILE A 118 -12.55 10.26 25.06
CA ILE A 118 -11.78 9.97 26.27
C ILE A 118 -12.71 9.54 27.39
N ASP A 119 -12.99 8.23 27.40
CA ASP A 119 -13.63 7.59 28.54
C ASP A 119 -12.65 7.48 29.74
N ARG A 120 -12.77 8.43 30.67
CA ARG A 120 -12.00 8.48 31.93
C ARG A 120 -12.52 7.55 33.03
N ASN A 121 -13.64 6.87 32.80
CA ASN A 121 -14.21 5.92 33.76
C ASN A 121 -13.53 4.55 33.60
N VAL A 122 -12.31 4.44 34.13
CA VAL A 122 -11.56 3.18 34.18
C VAL A 122 -11.74 2.56 35.57
N PRO A 123 -12.35 1.36 35.67
CA PRO A 123 -12.42 0.63 36.93
C PRO A 123 -11.02 0.34 37.49
N GLU A 124 -10.80 0.58 38.79
CA GLU A 124 -9.51 0.25 39.43
C GLU A 124 -9.24 -1.25 39.56
N SER A 125 -10.27 -2.08 39.38
CA SER A 125 -10.19 -3.54 39.35
C SER A 125 -9.29 -4.04 38.21
N GLU A 126 -8.58 -5.14 38.46
CA GLU A 126 -7.77 -5.81 37.43
C GLU A 126 -8.63 -6.24 36.23
N PRO A 127 -8.18 -6.01 34.97
CA PRO A 127 -8.93 -6.44 33.80
C PRO A 127 -9.09 -7.95 33.74
N VAL A 128 -10.23 -8.40 33.23
CA VAL A 128 -10.51 -9.82 33.05
C VAL A 128 -9.85 -10.29 31.75
N LYS A 129 -8.88 -11.20 31.86
CA LYS A 129 -8.30 -11.92 30.72
C LYS A 129 -9.42 -12.75 30.03
N PRO A 130 -9.48 -12.81 28.68
CA PRO A 130 -10.42 -13.71 28.00
C PRO A 130 -10.20 -15.17 28.41
N ALA A 131 -11.23 -15.99 28.18
CA ALA A 131 -11.09 -17.45 28.25
C ALA A 131 -10.05 -17.94 27.21
N ASP A 132 -9.52 -19.14 27.39
CA ASP A 132 -8.56 -19.69 26.41
C ASP A 132 -9.24 -19.97 25.05
N LEU A 133 -8.44 -20.09 23.98
CA LEU A 133 -8.90 -20.18 22.59
C LEU A 133 -9.79 -21.41 22.34
N GLU A 134 -9.56 -22.49 23.08
CA GLU A 134 -10.33 -23.74 23.06
C GLU A 134 -11.72 -23.61 23.68
N ASP A 135 -11.87 -22.75 24.70
CA ASP A 135 -13.11 -22.52 25.43
C ASP A 135 -13.91 -21.33 24.86
N THR A 136 -13.30 -20.52 23.99
CA THR A 136 -13.92 -19.32 23.40
C THR A 136 -14.70 -19.67 22.12
N PRO A 137 -16.02 -19.39 22.06
CA PRO A 137 -16.84 -19.57 20.87
C PRO A 137 -16.25 -18.90 19.64
N PHE A 138 -16.28 -19.62 18.52
CA PHE A 138 -15.72 -19.19 17.24
C PHE A 138 -16.75 -19.29 16.12
N THR A 139 -16.83 -18.24 15.32
CA THR A 139 -17.67 -18.21 14.11
C THR A 139 -16.81 -17.85 12.89
N LEU A 140 -16.86 -18.68 11.86
CA LEU A 140 -16.43 -18.32 10.52
C LEU A 140 -17.62 -17.69 9.80
N VAL A 141 -17.45 -16.46 9.30
CA VAL A 141 -18.52 -15.65 8.69
C VAL A 141 -18.29 -15.58 7.18
N GLU A 142 -19.16 -16.27 6.44
CA GLU A 142 -19.08 -16.47 4.99
C GLU A 142 -20.34 -16.03 4.23
N ASP A 143 -21.40 -15.63 4.96
CA ASP A 143 -22.70 -15.22 4.41
C ASP A 143 -23.16 -13.86 4.98
N LYS A 144 -24.27 -13.36 4.44
CA LYS A 144 -24.81 -12.02 4.77
C LYS A 144 -25.44 -11.97 6.16
N ASP A 145 -25.98 -13.08 6.64
CA ASP A 145 -26.73 -13.12 7.90
C ASP A 145 -25.76 -13.15 9.08
N GLY A 146 -24.71 -13.99 8.99
CA GLY A 146 -23.57 -13.95 9.91
C GLY A 146 -22.89 -12.58 9.92
N LEU A 147 -22.74 -11.92 8.76
CA LEU A 147 -22.19 -10.56 8.69
C LEU A 147 -23.12 -9.52 9.35
N ALA A 148 -24.44 -9.65 9.17
CA ALA A 148 -25.44 -8.76 9.79
C ALA A 148 -25.52 -8.91 11.31
N ASP A 149 -25.28 -10.12 11.84
CA ASP A 149 -25.20 -10.36 13.28
C ASP A 149 -23.86 -9.92 13.88
N LEU A 150 -22.76 -10.14 13.16
CA LEU A 150 -21.42 -9.63 13.53
C LEU A 150 -21.38 -8.10 13.59
N ALA A 151 -22.04 -7.42 12.66
CA ALA A 151 -22.13 -5.96 12.60
C ALA A 151 -22.53 -5.34 13.95
N LYS A 152 -23.45 -5.99 14.67
CA LYS A 152 -23.96 -5.56 15.99
C LYS A 152 -22.93 -5.72 17.11
N LYS A 153 -21.90 -6.56 16.92
CA LYS A 153 -20.95 -7.02 17.94
C LYS A 153 -19.54 -6.41 17.85
N LEU A 154 -19.20 -5.65 16.79
CA LEU A 154 -17.85 -5.09 16.52
C LEU A 154 -17.16 -4.47 17.75
N LYS A 155 -15.92 -4.92 18.07
CA LYS A 155 -15.06 -4.39 19.15
C LYS A 155 -13.57 -4.33 18.77
N SER A 156 -12.80 -5.41 18.87
CA SER A 156 -11.43 -5.46 18.30
C SER A 156 -11.49 -5.89 16.84
N VAL A 157 -10.53 -5.41 16.05
CA VAL A 157 -10.44 -5.66 14.61
C VAL A 157 -8.98 -5.81 14.20
N ASP A 158 -8.70 -6.74 13.29
CA ASP A 158 -7.43 -6.91 12.59
C ASP A 158 -7.71 -7.41 11.15
N LEU A 159 -6.75 -7.29 10.21
CA LEU A 159 -6.92 -7.67 8.81
C LEU A 159 -5.73 -8.43 8.22
N GLU A 160 -6.01 -9.45 7.42
CA GLU A 160 -5.01 -10.11 6.58
C GLU A 160 -4.99 -9.55 5.15
N HIS A 161 -3.80 -9.38 4.58
CA HIS A 161 -3.62 -8.74 3.27
C HIS A 161 -2.66 -9.50 2.34
N ASN A 162 -3.03 -9.58 1.05
CA ASN A 162 -2.17 -10.08 -0.01
C ASN A 162 -1.89 -8.99 -1.06
N GLN A 163 -0.61 -8.66 -1.25
CA GLN A 163 -0.14 -7.69 -2.24
C GLN A 163 0.60 -8.32 -3.44
N TYR A 164 0.87 -9.63 -3.45
CA TYR A 164 1.74 -10.21 -4.48
C TYR A 164 0.98 -10.56 -5.77
N ARG A 165 -0.28 -11.01 -5.64
CA ARG A 165 -1.14 -11.46 -6.74
C ARG A 165 -2.33 -10.53 -7.02
N SER A 166 -2.16 -9.24 -6.75
CA SER A 166 -3.10 -8.14 -7.06
C SER A 166 -2.28 -6.85 -7.20
N PHE A 167 -2.75 -5.89 -8.01
CA PHE A 167 -2.01 -4.65 -8.28
C PHE A 167 -2.05 -3.67 -7.10
N GLN A 168 -3.24 -3.31 -6.64
CA GLN A 168 -3.43 -2.49 -5.43
C GLN A 168 -3.36 -3.31 -4.12
N GLY A 169 -3.35 -4.65 -4.25
CA GLY A 169 -3.46 -5.59 -3.13
C GLY A 169 -4.91 -5.80 -2.68
N LEU A 170 -5.12 -6.83 -1.86
CA LEU A 170 -6.43 -7.35 -1.51
C LEU A 170 -6.48 -7.76 -0.03
N THR A 171 -7.43 -7.26 0.74
CA THR A 171 -7.75 -7.81 2.07
C THR A 171 -8.44 -9.16 1.91
N CYS A 172 -7.93 -10.17 2.61
CA CYS A 172 -8.32 -11.57 2.44
C CYS A 172 -9.11 -12.12 3.63
N LEU A 173 -8.79 -11.69 4.84
CA LEU A 173 -9.55 -11.99 6.05
C LEU A 173 -9.76 -10.70 6.86
N MET A 174 -10.78 -10.69 7.70
CA MET A 174 -10.97 -9.72 8.77
C MET A 174 -11.25 -10.50 10.05
N GLN A 175 -10.48 -10.24 11.09
CA GLN A 175 -10.63 -10.87 12.39
C GLN A 175 -11.31 -9.87 13.33
N ILE A 176 -12.29 -10.34 14.10
CA ILE A 176 -13.03 -9.52 15.07
C ILE A 176 -13.19 -10.34 16.34
N SER A 177 -12.82 -9.78 17.49
CA SER A 177 -13.13 -10.37 18.78
C SER A 177 -14.05 -9.47 19.60
N THR A 178 -14.88 -10.12 20.39
CA THR A 178 -15.67 -9.50 21.46
C THR A 178 -15.03 -9.84 22.80
N ARG A 179 -15.74 -9.62 23.91
CA ARG A 179 -15.27 -10.08 25.23
C ARG A 179 -15.47 -11.58 25.47
N THR A 180 -16.21 -12.27 24.59
CA THR A 180 -16.76 -13.61 24.86
C THR A 180 -16.80 -14.53 23.64
N GLU A 181 -16.50 -14.03 22.44
CA GLU A 181 -16.66 -14.72 21.15
C GLU A 181 -15.68 -14.13 20.13
N ASP A 182 -15.11 -14.98 19.28
CA ASP A 182 -14.21 -14.62 18.19
C ASP A 182 -14.80 -14.92 16.81
N PHE A 183 -14.47 -14.07 15.83
CA PHE A 183 -14.99 -14.12 14.47
C PHE A 183 -13.84 -14.01 13.47
N ILE A 184 -13.87 -14.85 12.44
CA ILE A 184 -13.11 -14.66 11.21
C ILE A 184 -14.10 -14.44 10.08
N VAL A 185 -13.91 -13.40 9.29
CA VAL A 185 -14.75 -13.05 8.14
C VAL A 185 -13.98 -13.32 6.85
N ASP A 186 -14.57 -14.09 5.95
CA ASP A 186 -14.05 -14.23 4.58
C ASP A 186 -14.39 -12.95 3.79
N THR A 187 -13.42 -12.05 3.68
CA THR A 187 -13.59 -10.77 2.97
C THR A 187 -13.44 -10.90 1.45
N LEU A 188 -13.07 -12.07 0.93
CA LEU A 188 -13.03 -12.39 -0.50
C LEU A 188 -14.43 -12.81 -0.98
N LYS A 189 -15.07 -13.71 -0.25
CA LYS A 189 -16.45 -14.18 -0.50
C LYS A 189 -17.49 -13.10 -0.21
N LEU A 190 -17.30 -12.34 0.87
CA LEU A 190 -18.22 -11.26 1.26
C LEU A 190 -17.83 -9.88 0.71
N ARG A 191 -16.90 -9.81 -0.24
CA ARG A 191 -16.19 -8.59 -0.70
C ARG A 191 -17.07 -7.36 -0.94
N ILE A 192 -18.24 -7.53 -1.55
CA ILE A 192 -19.20 -6.45 -1.84
C ILE A 192 -20.15 -6.12 -0.69
N TYR A 193 -20.28 -7.01 0.29
CA TYR A 193 -21.18 -6.87 1.44
C TYR A 193 -20.50 -6.24 2.66
N ILE A 194 -19.19 -6.48 2.88
CA ILE A 194 -18.43 -5.92 4.03
C ILE A 194 -18.70 -4.41 4.21
N GLY A 195 -18.53 -3.62 3.14
CA GLY A 195 -18.78 -2.18 3.18
C GLY A 195 -20.25 -1.82 3.45
N LEU A 196 -21.20 -2.55 2.87
CA LEU A 196 -22.64 -2.29 3.04
C LEU A 196 -23.12 -2.48 4.48
N TYR A 197 -22.63 -3.53 5.17
CA TYR A 197 -23.07 -3.90 6.51
C TYR A 197 -22.24 -3.23 7.62
N LEU A 198 -20.93 -3.05 7.45
CA LEU A 198 -20.05 -2.64 8.55
C LEU A 198 -19.76 -1.13 8.62
N LYS A 199 -19.81 -0.38 7.51
CA LYS A 199 -19.37 1.04 7.46
C LYS A 199 -20.02 1.93 8.52
N GLU A 200 -21.32 1.72 8.79
CA GLU A 200 -22.09 2.55 9.73
C GLU A 200 -21.61 2.35 11.18
N HIS A 201 -21.03 1.20 11.51
CA HIS A 201 -20.52 0.89 12.85
C HIS A 201 -19.04 1.25 13.03
N PHE A 202 -18.24 1.20 11.95
CA PHE A 202 -16.88 1.71 11.98
C PHE A 202 -16.84 3.25 12.07
N LYS A 203 -17.76 3.96 11.40
CA LYS A 203 -17.88 5.42 11.53
C LYS A 203 -18.66 5.88 12.78
N ASP A 204 -19.34 4.98 13.49
CA ASP A 204 -20.07 5.28 14.73
C ASP A 204 -19.11 5.76 15.84
N PRO A 205 -19.20 7.02 16.30
CA PRO A 205 -18.30 7.56 17.32
C PRO A 205 -18.56 6.99 18.72
N THR A 206 -19.74 6.41 18.97
CA THR A 206 -20.09 5.81 20.27
C THR A 206 -19.48 4.41 20.45
N LYS A 207 -19.05 3.77 19.36
CA LYS A 207 -18.43 2.45 19.37
C LYS A 207 -16.92 2.56 19.28
N ARG A 208 -16.22 2.17 20.35
CA ARG A 208 -14.77 1.98 20.30
C ARG A 208 -14.39 0.81 19.39
N LYS A 209 -13.47 1.05 18.46
CA LYS A 209 -12.72 0.00 17.75
C LYS A 209 -11.32 -0.10 18.38
N VAL A 210 -10.81 -1.31 18.59
CA VAL A 210 -9.47 -1.56 19.12
C VAL A 210 -8.64 -2.32 18.08
N MET A 211 -7.47 -1.80 17.73
CA MET A 211 -6.56 -2.38 16.72
C MET A 211 -5.10 -2.29 17.21
N HIS A 212 -4.15 -2.79 16.42
CA HIS A 212 -2.72 -2.74 16.74
C HIS A 212 -1.87 -2.31 15.54
N GLY A 213 -1.42 -1.04 15.51
CA GLY A 213 -0.60 -0.55 14.38
C GLY A 213 -1.41 -0.40 13.09
N ALA A 214 -2.60 0.20 13.21
CA ALA A 214 -3.65 0.21 12.18
C ALA A 214 -3.36 1.07 10.94
N ASP A 215 -2.14 1.62 10.82
CA ASP A 215 -1.71 2.48 9.71
C ASP A 215 -2.00 1.86 8.33
N ARG A 216 -1.95 0.53 8.20
CA ARG A 216 -2.29 -0.19 6.97
C ARG A 216 -3.75 -0.60 6.90
N ASP A 217 -4.34 -1.01 8.02
CA ASP A 217 -5.73 -1.46 8.04
C ASP A 217 -6.70 -0.34 7.67
N ILE A 218 -6.46 0.89 8.13
CA ILE A 218 -7.27 2.04 7.72
C ILE A 218 -7.23 2.24 6.20
N MET A 219 -6.05 2.12 5.58
CA MET A 219 -5.90 2.22 4.12
C MET A 219 -6.65 1.10 3.40
N TRP A 220 -6.56 -0.12 3.91
CA TRP A 220 -7.23 -1.28 3.32
C TRP A 220 -8.75 -1.24 3.48
N LEU A 221 -9.26 -0.87 4.66
CA LEU A 221 -10.69 -0.65 4.93
C LEU A 221 -11.31 0.35 3.96
N GLN A 222 -10.60 1.44 3.67
CA GLN A 222 -11.04 2.45 2.71
C GLN A 222 -10.98 1.96 1.27
N ARG A 223 -9.81 1.49 0.81
CA ARG A 223 -9.60 0.98 -0.55
C ARG A 223 -10.63 -0.09 -0.91
N ASP A 224 -10.77 -1.09 -0.03
CA ASP A 224 -11.53 -2.27 -0.35
C ASP A 224 -13.01 -2.09 -0.06
N PHE A 225 -13.37 -1.56 1.10
CA PHE A 225 -14.75 -1.62 1.60
C PHE A 225 -15.41 -0.23 1.74
N HIS A 226 -14.70 0.85 1.43
CA HIS A 226 -15.12 2.23 1.68
C HIS A 226 -15.51 2.46 3.16
N ILE A 227 -14.79 1.78 4.06
CA ILE A 227 -14.98 1.87 5.51
C ILE A 227 -14.03 2.91 6.09
N TYR A 228 -14.59 3.81 6.89
CA TYR A 228 -13.90 4.89 7.61
C TYR A 228 -14.10 4.71 9.10
N VAL A 229 -13.07 5.00 9.91
CA VAL A 229 -13.04 4.62 11.32
C VAL A 229 -13.08 5.85 12.22
N CYS A 230 -13.99 5.86 13.18
CA CYS A 230 -14.08 6.85 14.25
C CYS A 230 -13.93 6.15 15.61
N ASN A 231 -13.41 6.83 16.64
CA ASN A 231 -13.17 6.23 17.96
C ASN A 231 -12.30 4.94 17.91
N LEU A 232 -11.18 5.02 17.19
CA LEU A 232 -10.13 4.02 17.25
C LEU A 232 -9.33 4.20 18.55
N PHE A 233 -8.95 3.08 19.18
CA PHE A 233 -7.82 3.01 20.09
C PHE A 233 -6.77 2.07 19.50
N ASP A 234 -5.61 2.61 19.15
CA ASP A 234 -4.49 1.82 18.64
C ASP A 234 -3.54 1.42 19.79
N THR A 235 -3.45 0.12 20.07
CA THR A 235 -2.57 -0.42 21.12
C THR A 235 -1.08 -0.29 20.79
N GLY A 236 -0.71 -0.23 19.52
CA GLY A 236 0.65 0.07 19.07
C GLY A 236 1.00 1.55 19.28
N GLN A 237 0.06 2.48 19.16
CA GLN A 237 0.28 3.87 19.59
C GLN A 237 0.34 3.97 21.11
N ALA A 238 -0.50 3.22 21.83
CA ALA A 238 -0.44 3.15 23.29
C ALA A 238 0.91 2.67 23.81
N SER A 239 1.54 1.63 23.21
CA SER A 239 2.86 1.15 23.66
C SER A 239 3.97 2.18 23.39
N ARG A 240 3.87 2.93 22.28
CA ARG A 240 4.79 4.03 21.94
C ARG A 240 4.68 5.19 22.94
N VAL A 241 3.46 5.58 23.34
CA VAL A 241 3.23 6.62 24.35
C VAL A 241 3.71 6.18 25.74
N LEU A 242 3.49 4.91 26.10
CA LEU A 242 4.00 4.29 27.33
C LEU A 242 5.51 3.95 27.30
N GLN A 243 6.22 4.31 26.22
CA GLN A 243 7.66 4.08 26.02
C GLN A 243 8.09 2.63 26.32
N MET A 244 7.30 1.66 25.86
CA MET A 244 7.61 0.24 26.02
C MET A 244 8.83 -0.18 25.19
N GLU A 245 9.58 -1.20 25.64
CA GLU A 245 10.80 -1.68 24.96
C GLU A 245 10.57 -2.01 23.48
N ARG A 246 9.42 -2.62 23.17
CA ARG A 246 9.00 -2.91 21.79
C ARG A 246 7.50 -2.72 21.64
N ASN A 247 7.11 -2.45 20.39
CA ASN A 247 5.75 -2.02 20.03
C ASN A 247 5.02 -3.01 19.11
N SER A 248 5.52 -4.26 18.96
CA SER A 248 4.88 -5.29 18.13
C SER A 248 3.89 -6.14 18.92
N LEU A 249 2.83 -6.60 18.25
CA LEU A 249 1.79 -7.44 18.83
C LEU A 249 2.37 -8.69 19.51
N GLU A 250 3.28 -9.41 18.85
CA GLU A 250 4.02 -10.56 19.40
C GLU A 250 4.70 -10.24 20.75
N HIS A 251 5.30 -9.05 20.89
CA HIS A 251 5.94 -8.64 22.14
C HIS A 251 4.90 -8.28 23.21
N LEU A 252 3.84 -7.56 22.86
CA LEU A 252 2.80 -7.16 23.81
C LEU A 252 1.98 -8.37 24.30
N LEU A 253 1.64 -9.32 23.44
CA LEU A 253 1.00 -10.60 23.80
C LEU A 253 1.86 -11.36 24.82
N ARG A 254 3.18 -11.44 24.58
CA ARG A 254 4.10 -12.11 25.49
C ARG A 254 4.29 -11.38 26.82
N HIS A 255 4.38 -10.06 26.79
CA HIS A 255 4.67 -9.24 27.95
C HIS A 255 3.45 -9.00 28.85
N LEU A 256 2.27 -8.79 28.26
CA LEU A 256 1.02 -8.44 28.97
C LEU A 256 0.11 -9.65 29.21
N CYS A 257 0.09 -10.63 28.30
CA CYS A 257 -0.86 -11.77 28.36
C CYS A 257 -0.19 -13.10 28.75
N GLY A 258 1.15 -13.15 28.71
CA GLY A 258 1.95 -14.37 28.88
C GLY A 258 1.90 -15.32 27.67
N VAL A 259 1.38 -14.86 26.53
CA VAL A 259 1.10 -15.69 25.34
C VAL A 259 2.23 -15.55 24.33
N THR A 260 2.71 -16.66 23.76
CA THR A 260 3.66 -16.62 22.64
C THR A 260 2.87 -16.74 21.34
N ALA A 261 2.80 -15.64 20.58
CA ALA A 261 2.00 -15.57 19.36
C ALA A 261 2.38 -16.67 18.36
N ASN A 262 1.39 -17.45 17.92
CA ASN A 262 1.57 -18.46 16.90
C ASN A 262 1.09 -17.95 15.54
N LYS A 263 2.03 -17.80 14.60
CA LYS A 263 1.81 -17.32 13.22
C LYS A 263 0.97 -18.25 12.33
N GLU A 264 0.31 -19.25 12.92
CA GLU A 264 -0.59 -20.20 12.27
C GLU A 264 -2.06 -19.91 12.59
N TYR A 265 -2.37 -18.98 13.52
CA TYR A 265 -3.74 -18.70 13.98
C TYR A 265 -4.09 -17.20 13.95
N ALA A 266 -4.68 -16.75 12.84
CA ALA A 266 -5.19 -15.38 12.65
C ALA A 266 -6.15 -14.89 13.77
N ARG A 267 -6.75 -15.80 14.54
CA ARG A 267 -7.61 -15.49 15.68
C ARG A 267 -6.84 -14.88 16.86
N GLU A 268 -5.57 -15.25 17.06
CA GLU A 268 -4.77 -14.79 18.20
C GLU A 268 -4.56 -13.27 18.21
N ASP A 269 -4.52 -12.64 17.03
CA ASP A 269 -4.21 -11.22 16.86
C ASP A 269 -5.31 -10.30 17.42
N THR A 270 -6.58 -10.74 17.42
CA THR A 270 -7.71 -9.97 17.99
C THR A 270 -8.19 -10.46 19.36
N HIS A 271 -8.03 -11.75 19.66
CA HIS A 271 -8.59 -12.41 20.85
C HIS A 271 -8.14 -11.77 22.17
N TYR A 272 -6.82 -11.54 22.33
CA TYR A 272 -6.28 -10.90 23.55
C TYR A 272 -6.32 -9.36 23.52
N LEU A 273 -6.68 -8.76 22.37
CA LEU A 273 -6.45 -7.33 22.11
C LEU A 273 -7.32 -6.42 23.00
N LEU A 274 -8.52 -6.85 23.36
CA LEU A 274 -9.39 -6.10 24.28
C LEU A 274 -8.89 -6.12 25.74
N TYR A 275 -8.21 -7.20 26.16
CA TYR A 275 -7.57 -7.28 27.47
C TYR A 275 -6.30 -6.42 27.52
N MET A 276 -5.49 -6.44 26.44
CA MET A 276 -4.38 -5.49 26.28
C MET A 276 -4.85 -4.04 26.33
N TYR A 277 -5.95 -3.70 25.64
CA TYR A 277 -6.55 -2.37 25.70
C TYR A 277 -6.86 -1.93 27.15
N ASP A 278 -7.50 -2.77 27.97
CA ASP A 278 -7.84 -2.41 29.34
C ASP A 278 -6.58 -2.20 30.21
N LEU A 279 -5.60 -3.10 30.12
CA LEU A 279 -4.32 -2.99 30.83
C LEU A 279 -3.59 -1.69 30.46
N MET A 280 -3.53 -1.37 29.17
CA MET A 280 -2.87 -0.18 28.66
C MET A 280 -3.64 1.09 29.02
N LYS A 281 -4.98 1.08 28.96
CA LYS A 281 -5.84 2.19 29.38
C LYS A 281 -5.67 2.49 30.87
N LEU A 282 -5.65 1.46 31.72
CA LEU A 282 -5.32 1.57 33.16
C LEU A 282 -3.96 2.20 33.39
N ARG A 283 -2.94 1.73 32.67
CA ARG A 283 -1.57 2.21 32.81
C ARG A 283 -1.42 3.67 32.35
N LEU A 284 -1.98 4.01 31.18
CA LEU A 284 -2.04 5.38 30.67
C LEU A 284 -2.71 6.33 31.67
N GLN A 285 -3.82 5.92 32.30
CA GLN A 285 -4.49 6.75 33.31
C GLN A 285 -3.64 6.94 34.59
N LYS A 286 -2.95 5.89 35.05
CA LYS A 286 -2.07 5.95 36.23
C LYS A 286 -0.80 6.77 36.00
N GLU A 287 -0.27 6.78 34.78
CA GLU A 287 0.93 7.53 34.39
C GLU A 287 0.63 8.94 33.85
N SER A 288 -0.66 9.28 33.65
CA SER A 288 -1.08 10.63 33.24
C SER A 288 -0.93 11.66 34.36
N THR A 289 -0.58 12.89 34.01
CA THR A 289 -0.52 14.04 34.92
C THR A 289 -1.47 15.15 34.49
N SER A 290 -1.59 16.22 35.28
CA SER A 290 -2.39 17.41 34.90
C SER A 290 -1.85 18.13 33.66
N GLU A 291 -0.56 17.97 33.35
CA GLU A 291 0.11 18.61 32.21
C GLU A 291 0.29 17.65 31.02
N ASN A 292 0.21 16.34 31.26
CA ASN A 292 0.43 15.30 30.26
C ASN A 292 -0.63 14.19 30.38
N ASP A 293 -1.74 14.37 29.67
CA ASP A 293 -2.80 13.37 29.54
C ASP A 293 -2.43 12.34 28.46
N LEU A 294 -1.95 11.18 28.89
CA LEU A 294 -1.48 10.12 28.00
C LEU A 294 -2.65 9.44 27.26
N LEU A 295 -3.86 9.44 27.83
CA LEU A 295 -5.06 8.93 27.15
C LEU A 295 -5.46 9.84 25.99
N LEU A 296 -5.41 11.17 26.19
CA LEU A 296 -5.60 12.16 25.12
C LEU A 296 -4.54 12.01 24.03
N GLU A 297 -3.28 11.81 24.38
CA GLU A 297 -2.19 11.65 23.41
C GLU A 297 -2.36 10.38 22.54
N VAL A 298 -2.70 9.23 23.15
CA VAL A 298 -3.01 8.01 22.39
C VAL A 298 -4.22 8.20 21.49
N GLN A 299 -5.27 8.90 21.96
CA GLN A 299 -6.45 9.16 21.15
C GLN A 299 -6.15 10.11 19.98
N LYS A 300 -5.32 11.14 20.18
CA LYS A 300 -4.84 12.02 19.09
C LYS A 300 -4.13 11.23 18.00
N ARG A 301 -3.13 10.42 18.37
CA ARG A 301 -2.38 9.58 17.40
C ARG A 301 -3.26 8.53 16.71
N SER A 302 -4.22 7.95 17.43
CA SER A 302 -5.21 7.03 16.85
C SER A 302 -6.13 7.74 15.86
N ASN A 303 -6.50 9.01 16.14
CA ASN A 303 -7.27 9.84 15.22
C ASN A 303 -6.44 10.26 14.00
N GLU A 304 -5.16 10.62 14.16
CA GLU A 304 -4.24 10.93 13.05
C GLU A 304 -4.12 9.76 12.06
N ILE A 305 -4.06 8.52 12.56
CA ILE A 305 -4.11 7.31 11.71
C ILE A 305 -5.46 7.21 10.97
N CYS A 306 -6.58 7.40 11.66
CA CYS A 306 -7.92 7.33 11.04
C CYS A 306 -8.18 8.42 10.01
N LEU A 307 -7.60 9.62 10.17
CA LEU A 307 -7.78 10.77 9.28
C LEU A 307 -7.00 10.65 7.97
N GLN A 308 -6.09 9.68 7.84
CA GLN A 308 -5.44 9.38 6.57
C GLN A 308 -6.48 8.90 5.57
N LEU A 309 -6.38 9.36 4.32
CA LEU A 309 -7.21 8.90 3.20
C LEU A 309 -6.39 8.04 2.23
N TYR A 310 -6.97 6.95 1.76
CA TYR A 310 -6.32 6.05 0.81
C TYR A 310 -6.12 6.70 -0.57
N GLU A 311 -4.86 6.91 -0.95
CA GLU A 311 -4.48 7.31 -2.30
C GLU A 311 -3.90 6.11 -3.08
N LYS A 312 -4.21 6.03 -4.38
CA LYS A 312 -3.55 5.06 -5.28
C LYS A 312 -2.12 5.49 -5.56
N GLU A 313 -1.23 4.52 -5.72
CA GLU A 313 0.06 4.76 -6.37
C GLU A 313 -0.17 5.07 -7.86
N LEU A 314 0.15 6.30 -8.25
CA LEU A 314 0.04 6.78 -9.63
C LEU A 314 1.39 6.69 -10.34
N LEU A 315 1.37 6.18 -11.57
CA LEU A 315 2.49 6.24 -12.48
C LEU A 315 2.66 7.68 -12.98
N THR A 316 3.83 8.26 -12.72
CA THR A 316 4.28 9.55 -13.21
C THR A 316 5.44 9.37 -14.19
N ASP A 317 5.83 10.47 -14.85
CA ASP A 317 7.05 10.60 -15.64
C ASP A 317 8.33 10.22 -14.86
N THR A 318 8.29 10.33 -13.53
CA THR A 318 9.41 10.20 -12.60
C THR A 318 9.38 8.92 -11.77
N SER A 319 8.28 8.16 -11.74
CA SER A 319 8.13 6.95 -10.91
C SER A 319 9.27 5.92 -11.09
N TYR A 320 9.80 5.80 -12.30
CA TYR A 320 10.90 4.87 -12.60
C TYR A 320 12.16 5.13 -11.77
N LEU A 321 12.38 6.37 -11.30
CA LEU A 321 13.51 6.75 -10.45
C LEU A 321 13.43 6.14 -9.05
N HIS A 322 12.24 5.72 -8.61
CA HIS A 322 11.99 5.10 -7.31
C HIS A 322 12.14 3.57 -7.32
N ILE A 323 12.53 2.96 -8.45
CA ILE A 323 12.87 1.54 -8.51
C ILE A 323 14.03 1.25 -7.55
N TYR A 324 13.77 0.44 -6.52
CA TYR A 324 14.80 0.06 -5.56
C TYR A 324 16.01 -0.61 -6.24
N GLY A 325 17.21 -0.14 -5.88
CA GLY A 325 18.50 -0.57 -6.46
C GLY A 325 18.92 0.17 -7.75
N LEU A 326 18.06 1.01 -8.35
CA LEU A 326 18.39 1.69 -9.61
C LEU A 326 19.65 2.56 -9.52
N GLN A 327 19.74 3.38 -8.47
CA GLN A 327 20.84 4.32 -8.24
C GLN A 327 22.20 3.64 -8.00
N GLU A 328 22.23 2.32 -7.76
CA GLU A 328 23.47 1.58 -7.52
C GLU A 328 24.23 1.24 -8.80
N HIS A 329 23.62 1.43 -9.99
CA HIS A 329 24.07 0.82 -11.23
C HIS A 329 24.72 1.73 -12.28
N ASP A 330 24.87 3.04 -12.03
CA ASP A 330 25.54 4.01 -12.93
C ASP A 330 25.04 3.97 -14.38
N LEU A 331 23.72 3.85 -14.56
CA LEU A 331 23.12 3.65 -15.88
C LEU A 331 23.34 4.85 -16.80
N ASP A 332 23.73 4.57 -18.05
CA ASP A 332 23.79 5.59 -19.10
C ASP A 332 22.40 6.00 -19.61
N ALA A 333 22.35 7.00 -20.49
CA ALA A 333 21.10 7.53 -21.02
C ALA A 333 20.25 6.49 -21.79
N LYS A 334 20.88 5.53 -22.50
CA LYS A 334 20.18 4.46 -23.22
C LYS A 334 19.59 3.45 -22.25
N GLN A 335 20.40 3.01 -21.28
CA GLN A 335 19.96 2.11 -20.23
C GLN A 335 18.82 2.73 -19.40
N LEU A 336 18.91 4.04 -19.09
CA LEU A 336 17.89 4.77 -18.34
C LEU A 336 16.59 4.93 -19.13
N ALA A 337 16.67 5.20 -20.44
CA ALA A 337 15.50 5.22 -21.33
C ALA A 337 14.81 3.85 -21.38
N VAL A 338 15.58 2.76 -21.45
CA VAL A 338 15.04 1.39 -21.39
C VAL A 338 14.41 1.09 -20.02
N VAL A 339 15.00 1.53 -18.91
CA VAL A 339 14.36 1.42 -17.58
C VAL A 339 13.02 2.14 -17.56
N TYR A 340 12.94 3.37 -18.05
CA TYR A 340 11.71 4.15 -18.11
C TYR A 340 10.63 3.44 -18.94
N ALA A 341 10.98 2.98 -20.15
CA ALA A 341 10.06 2.28 -21.04
C ALA A 341 9.54 0.97 -20.42
N LEU A 342 10.43 0.12 -19.89
CA LEU A 342 10.06 -1.12 -19.20
C LEU A 342 9.23 -0.86 -17.94
N HIS A 343 9.50 0.24 -17.21
CA HIS A 343 8.72 0.62 -16.03
C HIS A 343 7.26 0.92 -16.38
N GLN A 344 7.04 1.72 -17.44
CA GLN A 344 5.69 2.04 -17.92
C GLN A 344 4.95 0.82 -18.45
N TRP A 345 5.60 0.00 -19.29
CA TRP A 345 5.02 -1.26 -19.79
C TRP A 345 4.60 -2.16 -18.62
N ARG A 346 5.49 -2.34 -17.64
CA ARG A 346 5.23 -3.18 -16.46
C ARG A 346 4.06 -2.67 -15.63
N ASP A 347 3.98 -1.36 -15.36
CA ASP A 347 2.87 -0.77 -14.60
C ASP A 347 1.54 -0.89 -15.36
N TYR A 348 1.52 -0.62 -16.67
CA TYR A 348 0.34 -0.81 -17.51
C TYR A 348 -0.17 -2.26 -17.48
N THR A 349 0.71 -3.24 -17.75
CA THR A 349 0.37 -4.66 -17.70
C THR A 349 -0.11 -5.07 -16.30
N ALA A 350 0.59 -4.65 -15.25
CA ALA A 350 0.23 -4.96 -13.86
C ALA A 350 -1.18 -4.45 -13.50
N ARG A 351 -1.54 -3.24 -13.94
CA ARG A 351 -2.89 -2.67 -13.79
C ARG A 351 -3.94 -3.45 -14.57
N GLU A 352 -3.65 -3.76 -15.84
CA GLU A 352 -4.56 -4.45 -16.77
C GLU A 352 -4.97 -5.84 -16.26
N VAL A 353 -4.02 -6.65 -15.79
CA VAL A 353 -4.28 -8.03 -15.35
C VAL A 353 -4.58 -8.17 -13.85
N ASP A 354 -4.55 -7.07 -13.07
CA ASP A 354 -4.55 -7.05 -11.60
C ASP A 354 -3.49 -7.97 -10.97
N GLU A 355 -2.22 -7.65 -11.20
CA GLU A 355 -1.08 -8.36 -10.64
C GLU A 355 -0.07 -7.37 -10.08
N SER A 356 0.77 -7.77 -9.12
CA SER A 356 1.81 -6.86 -8.63
C SER A 356 2.89 -6.63 -9.69
N THR A 357 3.48 -5.42 -9.72
CA THR A 357 4.62 -5.14 -10.62
C THR A 357 5.79 -6.10 -10.40
N GLY A 358 5.95 -6.61 -9.18
CA GLY A 358 6.94 -7.65 -8.84
C GLY A 358 6.61 -9.05 -9.37
N TYR A 359 5.34 -9.36 -9.65
CA TYR A 359 4.93 -10.60 -10.31
C TYR A 359 5.08 -10.49 -11.84
N ILE A 360 4.75 -9.33 -12.43
CA ILE A 360 4.98 -9.05 -13.86
C ILE A 360 6.49 -9.09 -14.21
N LEU A 361 7.29 -8.24 -13.57
CA LEU A 361 8.73 -8.12 -13.83
C LEU A 361 9.47 -7.53 -12.60
N PRO A 362 10.17 -8.35 -11.81
CA PRO A 362 10.93 -7.89 -10.64
C PRO A 362 11.97 -6.82 -10.99
N ASN A 363 12.16 -5.84 -10.10
CA ASN A 363 13.11 -4.71 -10.28
C ASN A 363 14.50 -5.16 -10.77
N LYS A 364 15.05 -6.24 -10.17
CA LYS A 364 16.34 -6.80 -10.58
C LYS A 364 16.35 -7.30 -12.02
N ALA A 365 15.28 -7.94 -12.49
CA ALA A 365 15.18 -8.43 -13.86
C ALA A 365 15.01 -7.27 -14.84
N LEU A 366 14.17 -6.27 -14.51
CA LEU A 366 14.00 -5.04 -15.29
C LEU A 366 15.35 -4.33 -15.53
N ILE A 367 16.12 -4.13 -14.46
CA ILE A 367 17.45 -3.52 -14.50
C ILE A 367 18.44 -4.36 -15.31
N GLU A 368 18.41 -5.69 -15.21
CA GLU A 368 19.32 -6.56 -15.99
C GLU A 368 18.97 -6.62 -17.49
N ILE A 369 17.69 -6.45 -17.86
CA ILE A 369 17.29 -6.22 -19.25
C ILE A 369 17.84 -4.88 -19.72
N ALA A 370 17.62 -3.80 -18.95
CA ALA A 370 18.07 -2.46 -19.31
C ALA A 370 19.59 -2.34 -19.46
N LYS A 371 20.39 -3.02 -18.63
CA LYS A 371 21.87 -3.06 -18.79
C LYS A 371 22.32 -3.76 -20.07
N LYS A 372 21.61 -4.82 -20.47
CA LYS A 372 22.02 -5.70 -21.59
C LYS A 372 21.45 -5.27 -22.93
N MET A 373 20.33 -4.54 -22.94
CA MET A 373 19.62 -4.05 -24.12
C MET A 373 19.50 -5.14 -25.21
N PRO A 374 18.85 -6.29 -24.92
CA PRO A 374 18.72 -7.38 -25.87
C PRO A 374 18.02 -6.91 -27.16
N THR A 375 18.59 -7.31 -28.30
CA THR A 375 18.18 -6.84 -29.64
C THR A 375 17.24 -7.80 -30.35
N ASP A 376 17.08 -9.02 -29.84
CA ASP A 376 16.11 -10.00 -30.31
C ASP A 376 15.47 -10.79 -29.15
N THR A 377 14.40 -11.53 -29.46
CA THR A 377 13.63 -12.29 -28.45
C THR A 377 14.40 -13.48 -27.88
N ALA A 378 15.41 -14.01 -28.59
CA ALA A 378 16.26 -15.08 -28.09
C ALA A 378 17.31 -14.56 -27.10
N GLU A 379 17.83 -13.34 -27.28
CA GLU A 379 18.62 -12.62 -26.29
C GLU A 379 17.80 -12.31 -25.04
N LEU A 380 16.60 -11.73 -25.21
CA LEU A 380 15.71 -11.41 -24.09
C LEU A 380 15.39 -12.66 -23.24
N LYS A 381 15.01 -13.78 -23.88
CA LYS A 381 14.83 -15.08 -23.20
C LYS A 381 16.07 -15.53 -22.41
N LYS A 382 17.28 -15.36 -22.94
CA LYS A 382 18.54 -15.68 -22.21
C LYS A 382 18.76 -14.77 -20.99
N VAL A 383 18.34 -13.50 -21.06
CA VAL A 383 18.44 -12.56 -19.93
C VAL A 383 17.51 -12.97 -18.79
N VAL A 384 16.22 -13.18 -19.07
CA VAL A 384 15.22 -13.48 -18.03
C VAL A 384 15.14 -14.96 -17.65
N LYS A 385 15.70 -15.86 -18.50
CA LYS A 385 15.70 -17.32 -18.34
C LYS A 385 14.29 -17.94 -18.28
N SER A 386 13.36 -17.36 -19.06
CA SER A 386 11.94 -17.69 -19.12
C SER A 386 11.30 -17.98 -17.75
N LYS A 387 11.45 -17.01 -16.84
CA LYS A 387 10.97 -17.07 -15.45
C LYS A 387 9.68 -16.30 -15.20
N TYR A 388 9.23 -15.49 -16.15
CA TYR A 388 8.20 -14.48 -15.96
C TYR A 388 7.19 -14.62 -17.11
N PRO A 389 6.02 -15.25 -16.89
CA PRO A 389 5.08 -15.58 -17.96
C PRO A 389 4.72 -14.37 -18.84
N PHE A 390 4.38 -13.23 -18.24
CA PHE A 390 4.06 -11.99 -18.95
C PHE A 390 5.22 -11.45 -19.81
N VAL A 391 6.47 -11.73 -19.45
CA VAL A 391 7.64 -11.37 -20.29
C VAL A 391 7.76 -12.34 -21.46
N ASP A 392 7.57 -13.64 -21.24
CA ASP A 392 7.61 -14.66 -22.29
C ASP A 392 6.44 -14.53 -23.29
N GLU A 393 5.29 -14.00 -22.86
CA GLU A 393 4.12 -13.67 -23.70
C GLU A 393 4.30 -12.38 -24.51
N SER A 394 5.02 -11.38 -23.96
CA SER A 394 5.21 -10.05 -24.58
C SER A 394 6.60 -9.84 -25.21
N LEU A 395 7.33 -10.89 -25.58
CA LEU A 395 8.75 -10.78 -25.98
C LEU A 395 8.98 -9.83 -27.17
N ASP A 396 8.22 -9.96 -28.26
CA ASP A 396 8.39 -9.11 -29.44
C ASP A 396 8.11 -7.64 -29.09
N GLN A 397 7.02 -7.38 -28.35
CA GLN A 397 6.66 -6.05 -27.84
C GLN A 397 7.78 -5.44 -26.99
N ILE A 398 8.41 -6.23 -26.10
CA ILE A 398 9.48 -5.75 -25.22
C ILE A 398 10.76 -5.45 -26.02
N VAL A 399 11.08 -6.22 -27.05
CA VAL A 399 12.23 -5.95 -27.92
C VAL A 399 12.01 -4.66 -28.73
N ASP A 400 10.84 -4.48 -29.34
CA ASP A 400 10.47 -3.25 -30.05
C ASP A 400 10.47 -2.01 -29.13
N LEU A 401 10.04 -2.18 -27.88
CA LEU A 401 10.07 -1.16 -26.83
C LEU A 401 11.50 -0.77 -26.45
N ILE A 402 12.40 -1.75 -26.28
CA ILE A 402 13.83 -1.52 -25.99
C ILE A 402 14.46 -0.74 -27.15
N TRP A 403 14.25 -1.18 -28.39
CA TRP A 403 14.77 -0.48 -29.57
C TRP A 403 14.30 0.98 -29.63
N SER A 404 12.98 1.20 -29.51
CA SER A 404 12.36 2.53 -29.52
C SER A 404 12.88 3.46 -28.41
N ALA A 405 13.15 2.90 -27.23
CA ALA A 405 13.75 3.62 -26.10
C ALA A 405 15.22 3.99 -26.36
N THR A 406 16.00 3.11 -26.99
CA THR A 406 17.40 3.39 -27.30
C THR A 406 17.59 4.45 -28.39
N GLU A 407 16.66 4.57 -29.35
CA GLU A 407 16.65 5.66 -30.34
C GLU A 407 16.28 7.01 -29.71
N SER A 408 15.45 6.98 -28.65
CA SER A 408 14.97 8.18 -27.94
C SER A 408 15.84 8.57 -26.73
N SER A 409 17.03 7.98 -26.60
CA SER A 409 17.83 8.07 -25.36
C SER A 409 18.34 9.47 -25.03
N TYR A 410 18.44 10.36 -26.02
CA TYR A 410 18.94 11.73 -25.84
C TYR A 410 18.12 12.52 -24.80
N VAL A 411 16.83 12.21 -24.64
CA VAL A 411 15.95 12.79 -23.62
C VAL A 411 16.44 12.52 -22.18
N PHE A 412 17.21 11.44 -21.98
CA PHE A 412 17.67 10.97 -20.67
C PHE A 412 19.11 11.37 -20.33
N GLU A 413 19.85 12.03 -21.24
CA GLU A 413 21.26 12.41 -21.04
C GLU A 413 21.45 13.26 -19.78
N SER A 414 20.75 14.39 -19.69
CA SER A 414 20.83 15.29 -18.53
C SER A 414 20.44 14.59 -17.20
N ARG A 415 19.46 13.67 -17.23
CA ARG A 415 19.05 12.94 -16.02
C ARG A 415 20.05 11.87 -15.60
N ALA A 416 20.68 11.19 -16.55
CA ALA A 416 21.76 10.23 -16.29
C ALA A 416 22.99 10.92 -15.67
N GLU A 417 23.39 12.09 -16.20
CA GLU A 417 24.44 12.93 -15.61
C GLU A 417 24.09 13.37 -14.19
N GLN A 418 22.85 13.81 -13.95
CA GLN A 418 22.39 14.25 -12.63
C GLN A 418 22.44 13.09 -11.61
N LEU A 419 21.91 11.91 -11.96
CA LEU A 419 21.96 10.72 -11.10
C LEU A 419 23.40 10.32 -10.74
N LYS A 420 24.32 10.42 -11.70
CA LYS A 420 25.75 10.16 -11.49
C LYS A 420 26.38 11.16 -10.52
N LYS A 421 26.02 12.44 -10.62
CA LYS A 421 26.45 13.50 -9.69
C LYS A 421 25.90 13.27 -8.28
N GLU A 422 24.59 13.04 -8.15
CA GLU A 422 23.90 12.73 -6.88
C GLU A 422 24.58 11.54 -6.16
N ARG A 423 24.94 10.49 -6.90
CA ARG A 423 25.65 9.31 -6.37
C ARG A 423 27.07 9.62 -5.91
N LEU A 424 27.82 10.45 -6.64
CA LEU A 424 29.17 10.86 -6.27
C LEU A 424 29.16 11.72 -4.99
N GLU A 425 28.16 12.59 -4.83
CA GLU A 425 27.96 13.39 -3.62
C GLU A 425 27.66 12.49 -2.41
N GLN A 426 26.71 11.55 -2.53
CA GLN A 426 26.42 10.57 -1.48
C GLN A 426 27.63 9.69 -1.10
N LEU A 427 28.48 9.31 -2.08
CA LEU A 427 29.73 8.61 -1.81
C LEU A 427 30.74 9.50 -1.07
N GLY A 428 30.82 10.77 -1.43
CA GLY A 428 31.64 11.79 -0.75
C GLY A 428 31.23 11.95 0.71
N ASP A 429 29.94 12.13 0.98
CA ASP A 429 29.40 12.30 2.34
C ASP A 429 29.60 11.05 3.21
N ARG A 430 29.48 9.85 2.62
CA ARG A 430 29.81 8.59 3.30
C ARG A 430 31.30 8.47 3.62
N VAL A 431 32.20 8.99 2.78
CA VAL A 431 33.64 9.02 3.07
C VAL A 431 33.96 10.09 4.13
N GLN A 432 33.29 11.24 4.14
CA GLN A 432 33.45 12.28 5.16
C GLN A 432 32.94 11.83 6.54
N THR A 433 31.75 11.24 6.62
CA THR A 433 31.21 10.69 7.87
C THR A 433 32.06 9.57 8.46
N LEU A 434 32.67 8.73 7.61
CA LEU A 434 33.65 7.70 8.03
C LEU A 434 35.04 8.25 8.38
N SER A 435 35.33 9.53 8.10
CA SER A 435 36.62 10.16 8.42
C SER A 435 36.56 11.21 9.54
N SER A 436 35.37 11.51 10.08
CA SER A 436 35.20 12.31 11.31
C SER A 436 35.98 11.69 12.49
N PRO A 437 36.67 12.49 13.34
CA PRO A 437 37.42 11.98 14.49
C PRO A 437 36.59 11.21 15.52
N GLU A 438 35.28 11.48 15.61
CA GLU A 438 34.43 10.98 16.70
C GLU A 438 34.21 9.46 16.68
N MET A 439 34.33 8.80 15.52
CA MET A 439 34.25 7.33 15.42
C MET A 439 35.60 6.60 15.60
N LYS A 440 36.71 7.30 15.85
CA LYS A 440 38.02 6.64 16.06
C LYS A 440 38.26 6.14 17.50
N ASN A 441 37.43 6.56 18.46
CA ASN A 441 37.57 6.16 19.87
C ASN A 441 36.63 5.00 20.30
N SER A 442 35.82 4.42 19.41
CA SER A 442 34.86 3.35 19.76
C SER A 442 35.33 1.92 19.46
N LEU A 443 36.55 1.73 18.90
CA LEU A 443 37.03 0.43 18.44
C LEU A 443 38.29 -0.06 19.18
N THR A 444 38.26 0.00 20.52
CA THR A 444 39.27 -0.65 21.39
C THR A 444 38.64 -1.38 22.57
N PHE A 445 37.91 -2.47 22.31
CA PHE A 445 37.74 -3.53 23.29
C PHE A 445 37.88 -4.90 22.62
N SER A 446 39.01 -5.58 22.90
CA SER A 446 39.35 -6.88 22.33
C SER A 446 38.97 -8.01 23.28
N GLY A 447 38.16 -8.95 22.78
CA GLY A 447 37.83 -10.23 23.39
C GLY A 447 37.92 -11.35 22.34
N PRO A 448 38.31 -12.58 22.70
CA PRO A 448 38.86 -13.53 21.73
C PRO A 448 37.80 -14.14 20.79
N ALA A 449 38.19 -14.27 19.52
CA ALA A 449 37.36 -14.89 18.50
C ALA A 449 37.09 -16.37 18.77
N ARG A 450 35.85 -16.81 18.51
CA ARG A 450 35.52 -18.20 18.17
C ARG A 450 35.04 -18.24 16.73
N PRO A 451 35.33 -19.30 15.96
CA PRO A 451 34.85 -19.41 14.58
C PRO A 451 33.33 -19.58 14.59
N LEU A 452 32.64 -18.80 13.77
CA LEU A 452 31.22 -19.02 13.46
C LEU A 452 31.12 -19.63 12.06
N ASP A 453 30.37 -20.72 11.95
CA ASP A 453 30.22 -21.45 10.71
C ASP A 453 29.42 -20.68 9.65
N LYS A 454 29.70 -21.01 8.38
CA LYS A 454 28.96 -20.50 7.22
C LYS A 454 27.60 -21.19 7.17
N GLU A 455 26.52 -20.45 7.37
CA GLU A 455 25.31 -20.43 6.52
C GLU A 455 24.23 -19.53 7.14
N ILE A 456 23.99 -18.36 6.54
CA ILE A 456 22.77 -17.57 6.81
C ILE A 456 22.07 -17.34 5.47
N SER A 457 20.88 -17.94 5.37
CA SER A 457 20.00 -17.91 4.20
C SER A 457 19.51 -16.50 3.89
N SER A 458 19.61 -16.11 2.62
CA SER A 458 19.34 -14.76 2.09
C SER A 458 17.86 -14.35 2.02
N ASN A 459 16.95 -15.03 2.72
CA ASN A 459 15.50 -14.89 2.49
C ASN A 459 14.75 -14.02 3.53
N ASN A 460 15.35 -13.68 4.68
CA ASN A 460 14.68 -12.84 5.70
C ASN A 460 14.82 -11.33 5.48
N ILE A 461 15.70 -10.88 4.58
CA ILE A 461 15.96 -9.45 4.36
C ILE A 461 14.78 -8.76 3.63
N HIS A 462 13.99 -9.49 2.85
CA HIS A 462 12.92 -8.90 2.02
C HIS A 462 11.72 -8.38 2.82
N GLN A 463 11.30 -9.05 3.90
CA GLN A 463 10.22 -8.55 4.76
C GLN A 463 10.67 -7.33 5.59
N GLN A 464 11.90 -7.33 6.10
CA GLN A 464 12.43 -6.19 6.85
C GLN A 464 12.70 -4.96 5.98
N ALA A 465 13.14 -5.14 4.72
CA ALA A 465 13.34 -4.04 3.77
C ALA A 465 12.02 -3.37 3.33
N GLN A 466 10.90 -4.09 3.37
CA GLN A 466 9.58 -3.50 3.10
C GLN A 466 9.04 -2.70 4.29
N ALA A 467 9.31 -3.14 5.53
CA ALA A 467 8.93 -2.40 6.73
C ALA A 467 9.69 -1.05 6.89
N THR A 468 10.95 -0.97 6.47
CA THR A 468 11.73 0.28 6.48
C THR A 468 11.42 1.23 5.32
N PHE A 469 10.57 0.84 4.36
CA PHE A 469 10.33 1.59 3.13
C PHE A 469 9.38 2.80 3.27
N GLN A 470 8.91 3.12 4.49
CA GLN A 470 7.95 4.22 4.73
C GLN A 470 8.31 5.23 5.83
N GLU A 471 9.26 4.96 6.73
CA GLU A 471 9.66 5.97 7.75
C GLU A 471 10.32 7.23 7.14
N LEU A 472 10.70 7.18 5.85
CA LEU A 472 11.38 8.26 5.13
C LEU A 472 10.49 9.16 4.26
N LYS A 473 9.15 9.02 4.30
CA LYS A 473 8.22 9.91 3.55
C LYS A 473 7.30 10.71 4.47
N ARG A 474 7.86 11.75 5.11
CA ARG A 474 7.06 12.91 5.56
C ARG A 474 6.89 13.88 4.39
N PRO A 475 5.66 14.25 3.99
CA PRO A 475 5.47 15.33 3.04
C PRO A 475 5.76 16.68 3.72
N MET A 476 6.67 17.48 3.16
CA MET A 476 6.67 18.93 3.43
C MET A 476 5.66 19.59 2.51
N ALA A 477 4.65 20.23 3.11
CA ALA A 477 3.66 20.98 2.36
C ALA A 477 4.26 22.27 1.80
N LEU A 478 4.16 22.46 0.47
CA LEU A 478 4.26 23.78 -0.16
C LEU A 478 3.08 23.92 -1.13
N GLY A 479 2.13 24.78 -0.78
CA GLY A 479 0.90 24.96 -1.53
C GLY A 479 0.99 25.99 -2.67
N ALA A 480 0.27 25.69 -3.74
CA ALA A 480 -0.38 26.61 -4.68
C ALA A 480 0.41 27.78 -5.31
N ALA A 481 0.62 27.70 -6.63
CA ALA A 481 -0.14 28.53 -7.59
C ALA A 481 0.18 28.14 -9.06
N VAL A 482 -0.85 28.13 -9.93
CA VAL A 482 -0.92 28.79 -11.27
C VAL A 482 -2.02 28.16 -12.15
N GLY A 483 -3.10 28.94 -12.31
CA GLY A 483 -3.99 29.13 -13.47
C GLY A 483 -4.16 28.08 -14.58
N ASN A 484 -5.42 27.68 -14.79
CA ASN A 484 -5.95 27.13 -16.04
C ASN A 484 -5.79 28.06 -17.26
N SER A 485 -5.60 27.49 -18.45
CA SER A 485 -6.05 28.11 -19.72
C SER A 485 -6.35 27.11 -20.86
N THR A 486 -7.64 26.96 -21.14
CA THR A 486 -8.33 26.80 -22.45
C THR A 486 -7.66 26.16 -23.67
N SER A 487 -8.43 25.24 -24.28
CA SER A 487 -8.31 24.65 -25.61
C SER A 487 -8.09 25.60 -26.80
N GLY A 488 -7.34 25.15 -27.81
CA GLY A 488 -7.35 25.69 -29.17
C GLY A 488 -6.94 24.63 -30.20
N ALA A 489 -7.79 24.39 -31.20
CA ALA A 489 -7.53 23.42 -32.27
C ALA A 489 -6.80 24.06 -33.46
N GLN A 490 -5.84 23.36 -34.08
CA GLN A 490 -5.31 23.75 -35.38
C GLN A 490 -4.93 22.53 -36.25
N ARG A 491 -5.02 22.72 -37.56
CA ARG A 491 -5.16 21.66 -38.58
C ARG A 491 -3.84 21.22 -39.22
N ASP A 492 -3.82 19.96 -39.60
CA ASP A 492 -3.25 19.38 -40.83
C ASP A 492 -2.13 20.15 -41.56
N PHE A 493 -0.91 19.62 -41.47
CA PHE A 493 0.09 19.83 -42.52
C PHE A 493 1.05 18.64 -42.59
N PHE A 494 0.81 17.71 -43.52
CA PHE A 494 1.80 17.20 -44.49
C PHE A 494 1.16 16.09 -45.35
N GLY A 495 1.27 16.23 -46.66
CA GLY A 495 0.82 15.21 -47.61
C GLY A 495 1.97 14.41 -48.20
N GLY A 496 1.70 13.14 -48.51
CA GLY A 496 2.36 12.41 -49.59
C GLY A 496 3.62 11.62 -49.26
N PHE A 497 3.45 10.34 -48.88
CA PHE A 497 4.31 9.25 -49.35
C PHE A 497 3.47 8.01 -49.70
N SER A 498 4.03 7.09 -50.48
CA SER A 498 3.28 6.24 -51.41
C SER A 498 2.68 4.94 -50.81
N ASN A 499 1.52 4.56 -51.33
CA ASN A 499 0.89 3.27 -51.08
C ASN A 499 1.77 2.10 -51.57
N LYS A 500 2.46 1.41 -50.65
CA LYS A 500 2.75 -0.04 -50.73
C LYS A 500 3.25 -0.68 -49.42
N GLN A 501 2.64 -0.33 -48.28
CA GLN A 501 2.89 -0.99 -46.98
C GLN A 501 1.67 -1.00 -46.03
N ALA A 502 0.47 -0.67 -46.52
CA ALA A 502 -0.71 -0.43 -45.68
C ALA A 502 -1.51 -1.69 -45.26
N GLU A 503 -1.35 -2.84 -45.93
CA GLU A 503 -2.20 -4.03 -45.72
C GLU A 503 -1.65 -5.04 -44.68
N LYS A 504 -0.76 -4.60 -43.79
CA LYS A 504 -0.34 -5.40 -42.61
C LYS A 504 -0.50 -4.68 -41.26
N ILE A 505 -1.14 -3.51 -41.24
CA ILE A 505 -1.28 -2.65 -40.04
C ILE A 505 -2.76 -2.41 -39.68
N GLU A 506 -3.55 -3.49 -39.67
CA GLU A 506 -4.96 -3.47 -39.20
C GLU A 506 -5.25 -4.39 -38.01
N LYS A 507 -4.23 -5.02 -37.42
CA LYS A 507 -4.34 -5.76 -36.13
C LYS A 507 -3.51 -5.16 -34.99
N VAL A 508 -2.94 -3.96 -35.15
CA VAL A 508 -2.10 -3.28 -34.14
C VAL A 508 -2.64 -1.87 -33.86
N LYS A 509 -3.95 -1.75 -33.59
CA LYS A 509 -4.64 -0.50 -33.25
C LYS A 509 -5.49 -0.64 -31.99
N SER A 510 -4.83 -0.84 -30.85
CA SER A 510 -5.48 -0.74 -29.53
C SER A 510 -4.52 -0.36 -28.37
N TYR A 511 -3.32 0.15 -28.67
CA TYR A 511 -2.37 0.59 -27.64
C TYR A 511 -2.14 2.11 -27.73
N PRO A 512 -2.08 2.82 -26.59
CA PRO A 512 -1.82 4.26 -26.59
C PRO A 512 -0.39 4.54 -27.07
N THR A 513 -0.24 5.58 -27.89
CA THR A 513 1.07 6.05 -28.36
C THR A 513 1.95 6.42 -27.17
N PHE A 514 3.13 5.79 -27.03
CA PHE A 514 4.08 6.12 -25.97
C PHE A 514 4.50 7.59 -26.08
N TYR A 515 4.08 8.40 -25.10
CA TYR A 515 4.34 9.84 -25.08
C TYR A 515 5.63 10.12 -24.31
N TYR A 516 6.69 10.50 -25.01
CA TYR A 516 7.91 10.97 -24.35
C TYR A 516 7.69 12.37 -23.75
N PRO A 517 7.93 12.58 -22.45
CA PRO A 517 7.80 13.90 -21.84
C PRO A 517 8.88 14.84 -22.38
N GLN A 518 8.47 16.01 -22.87
CA GLN A 518 9.41 17.10 -23.15
C GLN A 518 9.76 17.80 -21.83
N LEU A 519 11.02 17.67 -21.40
CA LEU A 519 11.53 18.37 -20.22
C LEU A 519 11.67 19.88 -20.51
N PRO A 520 11.35 20.78 -19.56
CA PRO A 520 11.53 22.22 -19.76
C PRO A 520 13.02 22.61 -19.89
N GLU A 521 13.38 23.31 -20.96
CA GLU A 521 14.76 23.78 -21.17
C GLU A 521 15.17 24.85 -20.15
N TYR A 522 16.20 24.56 -19.35
CA TYR A 522 16.89 25.56 -18.54
C TYR A 522 17.83 26.41 -19.43
N SER A 523 17.33 27.55 -19.91
CA SER A 523 18.07 28.51 -20.74
C SER A 523 19.32 29.10 -20.03
N THR A 524 20.51 28.56 -20.30
CA THR A 524 21.79 29.23 -20.03
C THR A 524 22.12 30.23 -21.13
N LYS A 525 21.89 31.53 -20.86
CA LYS A 525 22.27 32.61 -21.79
C LYS A 525 23.79 32.82 -21.81
N VAL A 526 24.45 32.34 -22.87
CA VAL A 526 25.76 32.87 -23.31
C VAL A 526 25.54 33.54 -24.67
N GLY A 527 25.60 34.86 -24.70
CA GLY A 527 25.40 35.62 -25.92
C GLY A 527 26.69 35.79 -26.73
N TYR A 528 26.68 35.36 -27.99
CA TYR A 528 27.53 35.94 -29.03
C TYR A 528 26.65 36.34 -30.21
N GLY A 529 26.55 37.65 -30.44
CA GLY A 529 25.81 38.19 -31.58
C GLY A 529 26.65 38.15 -32.85
N PHE A 530 26.02 37.84 -33.97
CA PHE A 530 26.54 38.20 -35.28
C PHE A 530 25.43 38.87 -36.10
N GLN A 531 25.69 40.11 -36.53
CA GLN A 531 24.80 40.85 -37.42
C GLN A 531 24.98 40.36 -38.85
N SER A 532 23.89 40.15 -39.58
CA SER A 532 23.91 40.39 -41.03
C SER A 532 22.61 41.08 -41.45
N ILE A 533 22.78 42.10 -42.27
CA ILE A 533 21.75 43.05 -42.69
C ILE A 533 21.09 42.53 -43.95
N ASN A 534 19.78 42.70 -44.11
CA ASN A 534 19.22 42.97 -45.43
C ASN A 534 18.01 43.93 -45.37
N ARG A 535 17.97 44.87 -46.33
CA ARG A 535 16.97 45.93 -46.49
C ARG A 535 16.11 45.66 -47.74
N THR A 536 15.01 46.42 -47.84
CA THR A 536 14.07 46.59 -48.98
C THR A 536 13.23 45.34 -49.32
N GLY A 537 11.97 45.41 -49.79
CA GLY A 537 10.99 46.50 -49.99
C GLY A 537 9.82 46.00 -50.88
N ALA A 538 8.61 46.55 -50.93
CA ALA A 538 7.94 47.64 -50.18
C ALA A 538 6.39 47.53 -50.41
N GLY A 539 5.53 48.15 -49.60
CA GLY A 539 4.07 47.93 -49.71
C GLY A 539 3.13 48.70 -48.75
N THR A 540 3.23 50.03 -48.74
CA THR A 540 2.12 51.02 -48.60
C THR A 540 0.85 50.73 -47.77
N ALA A 541 0.68 51.47 -46.67
CA ALA A 541 -0.59 52.13 -46.28
C ALA A 541 -0.32 53.26 -45.25
N GLN A 542 -0.99 54.42 -45.39
CA GLN A 542 -0.94 55.54 -44.43
C GLN A 542 -2.16 55.54 -43.49
N PRO A 543 -2.06 56.16 -42.28
CA PRO A 543 -3.14 56.22 -41.30
C PRO A 543 -3.97 57.53 -41.38
N PRO A 544 -5.20 57.56 -40.83
CA PRO A 544 -5.92 58.80 -40.51
C PRO A 544 -5.53 59.34 -39.12
N ALA A 545 -5.91 60.60 -38.85
CA ALA A 545 -5.53 61.35 -37.66
C ALA A 545 -6.75 61.87 -36.85
N GLY A 546 -6.51 62.25 -35.58
CA GLY A 546 -7.07 63.49 -35.03
C GLY A 546 -8.22 63.44 -34.01
N ASN A 547 -7.88 63.82 -32.76
CA ASN A 547 -8.59 64.75 -31.85
C ASN A 547 -10.13 64.77 -31.73
N LYS A 548 -10.64 64.62 -30.49
CA LYS A 548 -11.22 65.73 -29.65
C LYS A 548 -11.85 65.28 -28.32
N GLU A 549 -11.24 65.71 -27.20
CA GLU A 549 -11.81 66.62 -26.19
C GLU A 549 -13.35 66.70 -25.99
N ARG A 550 -13.89 66.37 -24.79
CA ARG A 550 -14.56 67.31 -23.82
C ARG A 550 -15.35 66.67 -22.66
N ASP A 551 -15.45 67.46 -21.58
CA ASP A 551 -16.11 67.25 -20.27
C ASP A 551 -17.62 66.91 -20.28
N PHE A 552 -18.17 66.44 -19.15
CA PHE A 552 -19.18 67.20 -18.35
C PHE A 552 -19.54 66.57 -16.97
N GLN A 553 -19.25 67.32 -15.90
CA GLN A 553 -19.93 67.56 -14.60
C GLN A 553 -20.79 66.52 -13.81
N ASN A 554 -20.56 66.57 -12.48
CA ASN A 554 -21.31 66.10 -11.26
C ASN A 554 -22.65 66.92 -11.07
N PRO A 555 -23.53 66.84 -10.00
CA PRO A 555 -23.44 66.17 -8.67
C PRO A 555 -24.73 65.69 -7.88
N ARG A 556 -24.51 64.97 -6.74
CA ARG A 556 -25.22 64.98 -5.40
C ARG A 556 -26.77 64.82 -5.23
N ARG A 557 -27.23 63.91 -4.32
CA ARG A 557 -27.76 64.21 -2.93
C ARG A 557 -28.46 63.05 -2.14
N ARG A 558 -28.16 62.96 -0.81
CA ARG A 558 -29.02 62.66 0.39
C ARG A 558 -29.65 61.25 0.63
N GLN A 559 -29.42 60.57 1.78
CA GLN A 559 -30.00 60.64 3.17
C GLN A 559 -31.42 60.02 3.33
N SER A 560 -31.89 59.32 4.40
CA SER A 560 -31.28 58.63 5.59
C SER A 560 -32.33 58.08 6.62
N PHE A 561 -32.17 56.85 7.18
CA PHE A 561 -32.65 56.36 8.55
C PHE A 561 -34.20 56.22 8.86
N PRO A 562 -34.70 55.61 10.00
CA PRO A 562 -34.71 54.16 10.39
C PRO A 562 -36.07 53.50 10.90
N PRO A 563 -36.26 52.88 12.11
CA PRO A 563 -36.32 51.41 12.37
C PRO A 563 -37.55 50.88 13.20
N SER A 564 -37.42 49.67 13.83
CA SER A 564 -38.29 48.93 14.80
C SER A 564 -39.15 47.78 14.21
N GLY A 565 -39.48 46.66 14.92
CA GLY A 565 -39.25 46.27 16.33
C GLY A 565 -39.46 44.76 16.62
N ASN A 566 -39.48 44.37 17.91
CA ASN A 566 -39.46 42.99 18.46
C ASN A 566 -40.82 42.25 18.50
N ILE A 567 -40.77 40.93 18.82
CA ILE A 567 -41.73 40.02 19.56
C ILE A 567 -41.71 38.62 18.90
N SER A 568 -41.95 37.48 19.55
CA SER A 568 -41.32 36.74 20.67
C SER A 568 -41.97 35.33 20.72
N ASP A 569 -41.34 34.39 21.44
CA ASP A 569 -41.94 33.24 22.15
C ASP A 569 -42.38 31.90 21.47
N THR A 570 -41.57 30.88 21.79
CA THR A 570 -41.93 29.58 22.44
C THR A 570 -42.55 28.37 21.70
N HIS A 571 -41.95 27.22 22.04
CA HIS A 571 -42.51 25.85 22.20
C HIS A 571 -43.44 25.25 21.11
N HIS A 572 -42.97 24.15 20.51
CA HIS A 572 -43.35 22.84 21.06
C HIS A 572 -42.31 21.74 20.84
#